data_AF-A0A0H5Q8P1-F1
#
_entry.id   AF-A0A0H5Q8P1-F1
#
_cell.length_a   1.000
_cell.length_b   1.000
_cell.length_c   1.000
_cell.angle_alpha   90.00
_cell.angle_beta   90.00
_cell.angle_gamma   90.00
#
_symmetry.space_group_name_H-M   'P 1'
#
loop_
_entity.id
_entity.type
_entity.pdbx_description
1 polymer ?
#
loop_
_entity_poly.entity_id
_entity_poly.type
_entity_poly.pdbx_seq_one_letter_code
_entity_poly.pdbx_strand_id
1 'polypeptide(L)'
;MDTRIQFRIEPEIKTLAKQALKNKGVSLSDALRSFVSTLALTEKDMTKEDAWLKEKIADTFERVARGDNVYYSEDEAEERMNAFILKIEKQEQLA
;
A
#
# COMPACT_ATOMS: atom_id res chain seq x y z
N MET A 1 -21.87 -18.44 -1.35
CA MET A 1 -22.94 -17.46 -1.10
C MET A 1 -22.89 -16.43 -2.20
N ASP A 2 -23.93 -16.34 -3.05
CA ASP A 2 -24.01 -15.27 -4.07
C ASP A 2 -24.49 -13.99 -3.38
N THR A 3 -23.64 -12.96 -3.38
CA THR A 3 -23.94 -11.67 -2.73
C THR A 3 -24.16 -10.64 -3.82
N ARG A 4 -25.34 -10.02 -3.83
CA ARG A 4 -25.74 -9.06 -4.86
C ARG A 4 -25.44 -7.63 -4.43
N ILE A 5 -24.74 -6.89 -5.30
CA ILE A 5 -24.48 -5.46 -5.13
C ILE A 5 -25.40 -4.67 -6.08
N GLN A 6 -26.09 -3.65 -5.57
CA GLN A 6 -26.95 -2.75 -6.34
C GLN A 6 -26.42 -1.32 -6.25
N PHE A 7 -26.22 -0.67 -7.39
CA PHE A 7 -25.77 0.72 -7.46
C PHE A 7 -26.86 1.62 -8.01
N ARG A 8 -27.00 2.81 -7.41
CA ARG A 8 -27.80 3.89 -7.99
C ARG A 8 -26.88 4.79 -8.79
N ILE A 9 -27.10 4.84 -10.10
CA ILE A 9 -26.35 5.66 -11.04
C ILE A 9 -27.31 6.35 -12.00
N GLU A 10 -26.87 7.44 -12.60
CA GLU A 10 -27.65 8.13 -13.62
C GLU A 10 -27.82 7.25 -14.88
N PRO A 11 -28.97 7.33 -15.57
CA PRO A 11 -29.23 6.54 -16.77
C PRO A 11 -28.20 6.78 -17.90
N GLU A 12 -27.70 8.00 -18.01
CA GLU A 12 -26.71 8.39 -19.02
C GLU A 12 -25.37 7.70 -18.78
N ILE A 13 -24.88 7.70 -17.53
CA ILE A 13 -23.65 7.02 -17.11
C ILE A 13 -23.72 5.52 -17.42
N LYS A 14 -24.87 4.88 -17.13
CA LYS A 14 -25.10 3.46 -17.45
C LYS A 14 -24.99 3.18 -18.94
N THR A 15 -25.51 4.08 -19.77
CA THR A 15 -25.55 3.92 -21.22
C THR A 15 -24.15 4.07 -21.83
N LEU A 16 -23.42 5.10 -21.41
CA LEU A 16 -22.04 5.33 -21.81
C LEU A 16 -21.12 4.19 -21.37
N ALA A 17 -21.24 3.72 -20.13
CA ALA A 17 -20.45 2.60 -19.63
C ALA A 17 -20.69 1.31 -20.42
N LYS A 18 -21.95 1.02 -20.78
CA LYS A 18 -22.28 -0.13 -21.62
C LYS A 18 -21.68 -0.02 -23.02
N GLN A 19 -21.71 1.16 -23.64
CA GLN A 19 -21.10 1.38 -24.95
C GLN A 19 -19.59 1.19 -24.91
N ALA A 20 -18.93 1.75 -23.90
CA ALA A 20 -17.48 1.63 -23.71
C ALA A 20 -17.04 0.17 -23.53
N LEU A 21 -17.82 -0.62 -22.78
CA LEU A 21 -17.51 -2.04 -22.54
C LEU A 21 -17.92 -2.95 -23.70
N LYS A 22 -18.94 -2.58 -24.48
CA LYS A 22 -19.31 -3.28 -25.71
C LYS A 22 -18.15 -3.31 -26.71
N ASN A 23 -17.40 -2.21 -26.82
CA ASN A 23 -16.20 -2.14 -27.66
C ASN A 23 -15.07 -3.08 -27.18
N LYS A 24 -15.09 -3.47 -25.90
CA LYS A 24 -14.11 -4.38 -25.29
C LYS A 24 -14.61 -5.82 -25.16
N GLY A 25 -15.86 -6.11 -25.56
CA GLY A 25 -16.46 -7.44 -25.42
C GLY A 25 -16.75 -7.88 -23.98
N VAL A 26 -16.69 -6.96 -23.02
CA VAL A 26 -16.86 -7.25 -21.58
C VAL A 26 -18.26 -6.81 -21.13
N SER A 27 -18.93 -7.59 -20.28
CA SER A 27 -20.20 -7.19 -19.70
C SER A 27 -19.99 -6.17 -18.56
N LEU A 28 -20.94 -5.26 -18.38
CA LEU A 28 -20.89 -4.29 -17.27
C LEU A 28 -20.76 -4.99 -15.90
N SER A 29 -21.44 -6.12 -15.73
CA SER A 29 -21.39 -6.91 -14.50
C SER A 29 -20.00 -7.53 -14.27
N ASP A 30 -19.34 -8.02 -15.32
CA ASP A 30 -18.01 -8.64 -15.18
C ASP A 30 -16.93 -7.60 -14.89
N ALA A 31 -17.01 -6.43 -15.53
CA ALA A 31 -16.12 -5.31 -15.22
C ALA A 31 -16.28 -4.85 -13.76
N LEU A 32 -17.52 -4.75 -13.27
CA LEU A 32 -17.81 -4.42 -11.88
C LEU A 32 -17.33 -5.50 -10.90
N ARG A 33 -17.51 -6.78 -11.22
CA ARG A 33 -16.97 -7.88 -10.41
C ARG A 33 -15.46 -7.80 -10.30
N SER A 34 -14.76 -7.66 -11.43
CA SER A 34 -13.31 -7.50 -11.43
C SER A 34 -12.88 -6.29 -10.62
N PHE A 35 -13.55 -5.14 -10.79
CA PHE A 35 -13.24 -3.93 -10.05
C PHE A 35 -13.39 -4.12 -8.54
N VAL A 36 -14.49 -4.72 -8.09
CA VAL A 36 -14.74 -5.00 -6.66
C VAL A 36 -13.73 -6.02 -6.13
N SER A 37 -13.38 -7.04 -6.91
CA SER A 37 -12.34 -8.00 -6.52
C SER A 37 -10.98 -7.32 -6.37
N THR A 38 -10.59 -6.48 -7.32
CA THR A 38 -9.34 -5.70 -7.22
C THR A 38 -9.35 -4.79 -6.00
N LEU A 39 -10.46 -4.07 -5.76
CA LEU A 39 -10.61 -3.21 -4.58
C LEU A 39 -10.47 -3.99 -3.27
N ALA A 40 -11.09 -5.16 -3.19
CA ALA A 40 -10.99 -6.04 -2.03
C ALA A 40 -9.58 -6.60 -1.85
N LEU A 41 -8.87 -6.92 -2.93
CA LEU A 41 -7.47 -7.34 -2.86
C LEU A 41 -6.59 -6.18 -2.38
N THR A 42 -6.76 -4.97 -2.89
CA THR A 42 -6.01 -3.79 -2.43
C THR A 42 -6.20 -3.51 -0.94
N GLU A 43 -7.43 -3.61 -0.43
CA GLU A 43 -7.70 -3.44 1.01
C GLU A 43 -7.22 -4.62 1.85
N LYS A 44 -7.28 -5.85 1.32
CA LYS A 44 -6.81 -7.05 2.02
C LYS A 44 -5.28 -7.16 2.04
N ASP A 45 -4.63 -6.65 0.99
CA ASP A 45 -3.19 -6.62 0.81
C ASP A 45 -2.56 -5.37 1.43
N MET A 46 -3.34 -4.37 1.88
CA MET A 46 -2.86 -3.41 2.88
C MET A 46 -2.72 -4.13 4.22
N THR A 47 -1.62 -4.88 4.34
CA THR A 47 -1.27 -5.55 5.58
C THR A 47 -0.97 -4.53 6.67
N LYS A 48 -0.99 -4.95 7.94
CA LYS A 48 -0.52 -4.09 9.04
C LYS A 48 0.91 -3.60 8.81
N GLU A 49 1.72 -4.38 8.09
CA GLU A 49 3.10 -4.07 7.73
C GLU A 49 3.16 -2.96 6.68
N ASP A 50 2.28 -2.96 5.68
CA ASP A 50 2.21 -1.89 4.67
C ASP A 50 1.68 -0.58 5.26
N ALA A 51 0.71 -0.67 6.18
CA ALA A 51 0.23 0.48 6.93
C ALA A 51 1.35 1.08 7.80
N TRP A 52 2.11 0.23 8.50
CA TRP A 52 3.28 0.63 9.29
C TRP A 52 4.38 1.25 8.42
N LEU A 53 4.66 0.66 7.25
CA LEU A 53 5.67 1.17 6.33
C LEU A 53 5.25 2.55 5.79
N LYS A 54 3.98 2.70 5.43
CA LYS A 54 3.42 3.98 4.96
C LYS A 54 3.52 5.06 6.04
N GLU A 55 3.21 4.73 7.29
CA GLU A 55 3.38 5.62 8.43
C GLU A 55 4.85 6.01 8.60
N LYS A 56 5.78 5.04 8.50
CA LYS A 56 7.20 5.32 8.67
C LYS A 56 7.79 6.18 7.57
N ILE A 57 7.33 5.98 6.34
CA ILE A 57 7.68 6.81 5.20
C ILE A 57 7.17 8.24 5.41
N ALA A 58 5.92 8.41 5.83
CA ALA A 58 5.35 9.72 6.12
C ALA A 58 6.12 10.47 7.22
N ASP A 59 6.41 9.81 8.35
CA ASP A 59 7.23 10.36 9.44
C ASP A 59 8.62 10.78 8.94
N THR A 60 9.24 9.97 8.08
CA THR A 60 10.54 10.30 7.49
C THR A 60 10.47 11.55 6.63
N PHE A 61 9.45 11.69 5.79
CA PHE A 61 9.26 12.91 4.99
C PHE A 61 8.97 14.15 5.84
N GLU A 62 8.23 14.01 6.93
CA GLU A 62 8.00 15.12 7.88
C GLU A 62 9.28 15.54 8.61
N ARG A 63 10.14 14.58 8.98
CA ARG A 63 11.46 14.87 9.53
C ARG A 63 12.33 15.59 8.51
N VAL A 64 12.24 15.16 7.24
CA VAL A 64 12.93 15.82 6.14
C VAL A 64 12.49 17.25 5.93
N ALA A 65 11.19 17.50 5.95
CA ALA A 65 10.64 18.85 5.85
C ALA A 65 11.06 19.75 7.04
N ARG A 66 11.24 19.18 8.23
CA ARG A 66 11.71 19.89 9.43
C ARG A 66 13.23 20.12 9.46
N GLY A 67 13.99 19.45 8.60
CA GLY A 67 15.46 19.51 8.58
C GLY A 67 16.13 18.64 9.66
N ASP A 68 15.39 17.76 10.35
CA ASP A 68 15.89 16.88 11.42
C ASP A 68 16.45 15.55 10.87
N ASN A 69 17.22 15.65 9.78
CA ASN A 69 17.82 14.49 9.12
C ASN A 69 19.31 14.52 9.33
N VAL A 70 19.87 13.35 9.57
CA VAL A 70 21.31 13.15 9.54
C VAL A 70 21.61 12.22 8.38
N TYR A 71 22.43 12.70 7.46
CA TYR A 71 22.96 11.92 6.35
C TYR A 71 24.29 11.32 6.80
N TYR A 72 24.53 10.08 6.42
CA TYR A 72 25.78 9.37 6.70
C TYR A 72 26.43 8.97 5.38
N SER A 73 27.75 8.89 5.36
CA SER A 73 28.43 8.19 4.26
C SER A 73 28.18 6.68 4.36
N GLU A 74 28.48 5.96 3.29
CA GLU A 74 28.36 4.49 3.26
C GLU A 74 29.20 3.85 4.38
N ASP A 75 30.46 4.26 4.50
CA ASP A 75 31.39 3.78 5.52
C ASP A 75 30.87 4.06 6.95
N GLU A 76 30.35 5.26 7.21
CA GLU A 76 29.79 5.64 8.52
C GLU A 76 28.52 4.85 8.86
N ALA A 77 27.68 4.57 7.86
CA ALA A 77 26.47 3.77 8.04
C ALA A 77 26.81 2.31 8.36
N GLU A 78 27.81 1.74 7.68
CA GLU A 78 28.27 0.37 7.90
C GLU A 78 28.90 0.20 9.28
N GLU A 79 29.79 1.10 9.70
CA GLU A 79 30.38 1.06 11.05
C GLU A 79 29.32 1.12 12.15
N ARG A 80 28.32 1.99 11.99
CA ARG A 80 27.23 2.12 12.97
C ARG A 80 26.32 0.90 13.01
N MET A 81 26.01 0.31 11.86
CA MET A 81 25.22 -0.91 11.79
C MET A 81 25.96 -2.06 12.47
N ASN A 82 27.24 -2.24 12.18
CA ASN A 82 28.07 -3.28 12.80
C ASN A 82 28.19 -3.08 14.31
N ALA A 83 28.40 -1.84 14.78
CA ALA A 83 28.42 -1.52 16.20
C ALA A 83 27.07 -1.80 16.90
N PHE A 84 25.95 -1.56 16.20
CA PHE A 84 24.61 -1.84 16.70
C PHE A 84 24.32 -3.33 16.81
N ILE A 85 24.67 -4.12 15.79
CA ILE A 85 24.54 -5.59 15.79
C ILE A 85 25.34 -6.18 16.96
N LEU A 86 26.62 -5.80 17.10
CA LEU A 86 27.47 -6.25 18.21
C LEU A 86 26.91 -5.90 19.59
N LYS A 87 26.20 -4.78 19.71
CA LYS A 87 25.53 -4.38 20.95
C LYS A 87 24.34 -5.28 21.26
N ILE A 88 23.52 -5.61 20.26
CA ILE A 88 22.37 -6.51 20.43
C ILE A 88 22.85 -7.91 20.81
N GLU A 89 23.85 -8.46 20.10
CA GLU A 89 24.41 -9.78 20.39
C GLU A 89 24.97 -9.88 21.82
N LYS A 90 25.63 -8.81 22.30
CA LYS A 90 26.09 -8.74 23.70
C LYS A 90 24.94 -8.69 24.70
N GLN A 91 23.81 -8.07 24.36
CA GLN A 91 22.64 -8.04 25.24
C GLN A 91 21.93 -9.40 25.29
N GLU A 92 21.88 -10.13 24.17
CA GLU A 92 21.33 -11.49 24.11
C GLU A 92 22.20 -12.51 24.86
N GLN A 93 23.53 -12.34 24.88
CA GLN A 93 24.43 -13.21 25.65
C GLN A 93 24.37 -12.97 27.18
N LEU A 94 23.75 -11.87 27.62
CA LEU A 94 23.61 -11.50 29.03
C LEU A 94 22.19 -11.77 29.58
N ALA A 95 21.28 -12.27 28.76
CA ALA A 95 19.90 -12.64 29.11
C ALA A 95 19.75 -14.16 29.27
#